data_AF-A0A9P0PM96-F1
#
_entry.id   AF-A0A9P0PM96-F1
#
_cell.length_a   1.000
_cell.length_b   1.000
_cell.length_c   1.000
_cell.angle_alpha   90.00
_cell.angle_beta   90.00
_cell.angle_gamma   90.00
#
_symmetry.space_group_name_H-M   'P 1'
#
loop_
_entity.id
_entity.type
_entity.pdbx_description
1 polymer ?
#
loop_
_entity_poly.entity_id
_entity_poly.type
_entity_poly.pdbx_seq_one_letter_code
_entity_poly.pdbx_strand_id
1 'polypeptide(L)'
;MLAFTGILYMAGVKKAQHLNTEEMWKTDGTAPDFFIPTMSKKRFHQLIQSIRFDDATKRHETSKIDNPIRQFFETFVTNCKQAYSLGFYVTIDEMLEAFRGRCRLRQYIANKPAKYGIKIYGLVDARTFFTSNLRGVSFSSRGFQNETSEEETFSS
;
A
#
# COMPACT_ATOMS: atom_id res chain seq x y z
N MET A 1 -16.88 6.71 6.17
CA MET A 1 -15.58 6.34 5.57
C MET A 1 -14.57 7.48 5.64
N LEU A 2 -14.93 8.72 5.29
CA LEU A 2 -14.01 9.88 5.36
C LEU A 2 -13.39 10.11 6.75
N ALA A 3 -14.18 10.00 7.83
CA ALA A 3 -13.66 10.11 9.19
C ALA A 3 -12.64 9.01 9.53
N PHE A 4 -12.83 7.79 9.00
CA PHE A 4 -11.91 6.67 9.21
C PHE A 4 -10.58 6.90 8.47
N THR A 5 -10.64 7.33 7.21
CA THR A 5 -9.44 7.68 6.45
C THR A 5 -8.70 8.87 7.08
N GLY A 6 -9.44 9.85 7.63
CA GLY A 6 -8.86 10.97 8.38
C GLY A 6 -8.10 10.52 9.63
N ILE A 7 -8.64 9.56 10.39
CA ILE A 7 -7.94 8.97 11.54
C ILE A 7 -6.65 8.27 11.12
N LEU A 8 -6.68 7.45 10.05
CA LEU A 8 -5.48 6.78 9.55
C LEU A 8 -4.42 7.78 9.08
N TYR A 9 -4.85 8.84 8.40
CA TYR A 9 -3.96 9.92 7.95
C TYR A 9 -3.28 10.61 9.15
N MET A 10 -4.07 11.00 10.16
CA MET A 10 -3.54 11.66 11.35
C MET A 10 -2.65 10.73 12.19
N ALA A 11 -2.96 9.44 12.26
CA ALA A 11 -2.09 8.45 12.90
C ALA A 11 -0.71 8.38 12.22
N GLY A 12 -0.66 8.44 10.89
CA GLY A 12 0.60 8.52 10.13
C GLY A 12 1.37 9.81 10.41
N VAL A 13 0.69 10.97 10.39
CA VAL A 13 1.31 12.28 10.68
C VAL A 13 1.92 12.32 12.09
N LYS A 14 1.25 11.72 13.08
CA LYS A 14 1.74 11.65 14.47
C LYS A 14 2.72 10.51 14.72
N LYS A 15 3.14 9.76 13.69
CA LYS A 15 4.00 8.57 13.80
C LYS A 15 3.46 7.52 14.80
N ALA A 16 2.13 7.45 14.92
CA ALA A 16 1.43 6.61 15.86
C ALA A 16 1.13 5.20 15.30
N GLN A 17 1.61 4.86 14.10
CA GLN A 17 1.24 3.62 13.40
C GLN A 17 1.54 2.30 14.15
N HIS A 18 2.44 2.33 15.14
CA HIS A 18 2.78 1.18 15.97
C HIS A 18 2.27 1.28 17.41
N LEU A 19 1.56 2.36 17.76
CA LEU A 19 0.93 2.49 19.07
C LEU A 19 -0.27 1.55 19.17
N ASN A 20 -0.53 1.08 20.38
CA ASN A 20 -1.72 0.28 20.64
C ASN A 20 -2.97 1.17 20.45
N THR A 21 -4.02 0.61 19.87
CA THR A 21 -5.32 1.29 19.77
C THR A 21 -5.92 1.60 21.14
N GLU A 22 -5.49 0.92 22.21
CA GLU A 22 -5.83 1.34 23.59
C GLU A 22 -5.26 2.72 23.91
N GLU A 23 -3.99 2.95 23.61
CA GLU A 23 -3.28 4.20 23.90
C GLU A 23 -3.82 5.36 23.06
N MET A 24 -4.17 5.09 21.81
CA MET A 24 -4.76 6.10 20.92
C MET A 24 -6.13 6.61 21.39
N TRP A 25 -6.86 5.86 22.22
CA TRP A 25 -8.20 6.21 22.70
C TRP A 25 -8.27 6.40 24.23
N LYS A 26 -7.13 6.63 24.91
CA LYS A 26 -7.11 6.93 26.34
C LYS A 26 -7.67 8.32 26.66
N THR A 27 -8.34 8.43 27.82
CA THR A 27 -8.89 9.70 28.33
C THR A 27 -7.99 10.37 29.37
N ASP A 28 -6.78 9.85 29.60
CA ASP A 28 -5.84 10.34 30.61
C ASP A 28 -5.03 11.58 30.17
N GLY A 29 -5.39 12.17 29.02
CA GLY A 29 -4.69 13.32 28.43
C GLY A 29 -3.41 12.97 27.67
N THR A 30 -3.02 11.69 27.60
CA THR A 30 -1.84 11.25 26.83
C THR A 30 -2.16 10.92 25.37
N ALA A 31 -3.43 10.60 25.08
CA ALA A 31 -3.89 10.32 23.73
C ALA A 31 -4.08 11.62 22.93
N PRO A 32 -3.83 11.61 21.61
CA PRO A 32 -4.10 12.78 20.80
C PRO A 32 -5.59 13.11 20.73
N ASP A 33 -5.91 14.41 20.91
CA ASP A 33 -7.27 14.93 21.11
C ASP A 33 -8.26 14.67 19.96
N PHE A 34 -7.84 14.12 18.83
CA PHE A 34 -8.69 13.93 17.64
C PHE A 34 -9.25 12.51 17.49
N PHE A 35 -8.66 11.48 18.12
CA PHE A 35 -9.12 10.09 17.92
C PHE A 35 -10.49 9.86 18.55
N ILE A 36 -10.67 10.26 19.81
CA ILE A 36 -11.91 10.10 20.58
C ILE A 36 -13.09 10.87 19.97
N PRO A 37 -12.99 12.18 19.66
CA PRO A 37 -14.13 12.93 19.12
C PRO A 37 -14.49 12.50 17.69
N THR A 38 -13.54 11.95 16.92
CA THR A 38 -13.83 11.56 15.53
C THR A 38 -14.66 10.28 15.45
N MET A 39 -14.32 9.24 16.21
CA MET A 39 -15.16 8.04 16.36
C MET A 39 -14.78 7.22 17.58
N SER A 40 -15.73 6.41 18.07
CA SER A 40 -15.43 5.46 19.14
C SER A 40 -14.43 4.38 18.69
N LYS A 41 -13.58 3.94 19.62
CA LYS A 41 -12.65 2.83 19.41
C LYS A 41 -13.35 1.58 18.88
N LYS A 42 -14.54 1.24 19.40
CA LYS A 42 -15.33 0.09 18.95
C LYS A 42 -15.70 0.22 17.47
N ARG A 43 -16.15 1.41 17.04
CA ARG A 43 -16.49 1.68 15.64
C ARG A 43 -15.27 1.58 14.73
N PHE A 44 -14.13 2.10 15.16
CA PHE A 44 -12.86 1.98 14.43
C PHE A 44 -12.47 0.51 14.19
N HIS A 45 -12.52 -0.33 15.22
CA HIS A 45 -12.21 -1.77 15.10
C HIS A 45 -13.19 -2.52 14.19
N GLN A 46 -14.48 -2.18 14.24
CA GLN A 46 -15.46 -2.76 13.32
C GLN A 46 -15.15 -2.39 11.87
N LEU A 47 -14.79 -1.13 11.60
CA LEU A 47 -14.45 -0.68 10.27
C LEU A 47 -13.17 -1.34 9.76
N ILE A 48 -12.08 -1.33 10.53
CA ILE A 48 -10.79 -1.88 10.07
C ILE A 48 -10.90 -3.38 9.73
N GLN A 49 -11.75 -4.13 10.43
CA GLN A 49 -11.98 -5.56 10.17
C GLN A 49 -12.91 -5.83 8.98
N SER A 50 -13.80 -4.88 8.65
CA SER A 50 -14.85 -5.06 7.63
C SER A 50 -14.54 -4.41 6.28
N ILE A 51 -13.44 -3.65 6.15
CA ILE A 51 -13.04 -3.06 4.86
C ILE A 51 -12.77 -4.15 3.82
N ARG A 52 -13.38 -4.00 2.65
CA ARG A 52 -13.23 -4.85 1.47
C ARG A 52 -13.10 -3.96 0.24
N PHE A 53 -12.30 -4.40 -0.73
CA PHE A 53 -12.05 -3.69 -1.99
C PHE A 53 -12.59 -4.45 -3.21
N ASP A 54 -13.28 -5.56 -2.96
CA ASP A 54 -13.87 -6.43 -3.97
C ASP A 54 -15.34 -6.71 -3.68
N ASP A 55 -16.05 -7.09 -4.74
CA ASP A 55 -17.41 -7.60 -4.64
C ASP A 55 -17.40 -9.10 -4.36
N ALA A 56 -17.90 -9.50 -3.20
CA ALA A 56 -17.93 -10.89 -2.76
C ALA A 56 -18.74 -11.79 -3.71
N THR A 57 -19.73 -11.24 -4.40
CA THR A 57 -20.62 -12.00 -5.30
C THR A 57 -19.89 -12.42 -6.58
N LYS A 58 -18.96 -11.60 -7.06
CA LYS A 58 -18.23 -11.82 -8.32
C LYS A 58 -16.99 -12.70 -8.17
N ARG A 59 -16.58 -13.01 -6.93
CA ARG A 59 -15.39 -13.83 -6.64
C ARG A 59 -15.40 -15.22 -7.27
N HIS A 60 -16.58 -15.77 -7.52
CA HIS A 60 -16.71 -17.12 -8.11
C HIS A 60 -16.48 -17.11 -9.63
N GLU A 61 -16.70 -15.96 -10.28
CA GLU A 61 -16.56 -15.76 -11.72
C GLU A 61 -15.16 -15.24 -12.08
N THR A 62 -14.61 -14.37 -11.23
CA THR A 62 -13.22 -13.92 -11.37
C THR A 62 -12.27 -15.09 -11.07
N SER A 63 -11.26 -15.31 -11.93
CA SER A 63 -10.28 -16.39 -11.76
C SER A 63 -9.71 -16.39 -10.34
N LYS A 64 -9.43 -17.57 -9.77
CA LYS A 64 -8.76 -17.76 -8.45
C LYS A 64 -7.43 -16.99 -8.30
N ILE A 65 -6.94 -16.40 -9.38
CA ILE A 65 -5.69 -15.64 -9.52
C ILE A 65 -5.91 -14.14 -9.25
N ASP A 66 -7.12 -13.61 -9.41
CA ASP A 66 -7.35 -12.17 -9.27
C ASP A 66 -7.35 -11.70 -7.81
N ASN A 67 -6.55 -10.66 -7.57
CA ASN A 67 -6.33 -10.12 -6.24
C ASN A 67 -7.51 -9.22 -5.82
N PRO A 68 -8.02 -9.34 -4.57
CA PRO A 68 -9.15 -8.53 -4.07
C PRO A 68 -8.96 -7.00 -4.13
N ILE A 69 -7.73 -6.51 -4.26
CA ILE A 69 -7.43 -5.06 -4.31
C ILE A 69 -7.21 -4.54 -5.74
N ARG A 70 -7.23 -5.43 -6.75
CA ARG A 70 -6.79 -5.11 -8.12
C ARG A 70 -7.54 -3.92 -8.72
N GLN A 71 -8.87 -3.95 -8.71
CA GLN A 71 -9.71 -2.91 -9.32
C GLN A 71 -9.46 -1.54 -8.66
N PHE A 72 -9.37 -1.51 -7.33
CA PHE A 72 -9.07 -0.30 -6.58
C PHE A 72 -7.68 0.24 -6.94
N PHE A 73 -6.68 -0.64 -6.98
CA PHE A 73 -5.30 -0.28 -7.29
C PHE A 73 -5.14 0.24 -8.73
N GLU A 74 -5.77 -0.40 -9.71
CA GLU A 74 -5.75 0.05 -11.12
C GLU A 74 -6.42 1.41 -11.29
N THR A 75 -7.54 1.64 -10.58
CA THR A 75 -8.21 2.95 -10.56
C THR A 75 -7.31 4.01 -9.95
N PHE A 76 -6.66 3.70 -8.83
CA PHE A 76 -5.73 4.61 -8.16
C PHE A 76 -4.57 4.99 -9.10
N VAL A 77 -3.93 4.02 -9.74
CA VAL A 77 -2.82 4.26 -10.68
C VAL A 77 -3.28 5.08 -11.89
N THR A 78 -4.48 4.83 -12.40
CA THR A 78 -5.06 5.60 -13.50
C THR A 78 -5.22 7.07 -13.10
N ASN A 79 -5.71 7.34 -11.90
CA ASN A 79 -5.83 8.70 -11.38
C ASN A 79 -4.46 9.37 -11.20
N CYS A 80 -3.44 8.64 -10.72
CA CYS A 80 -2.07 9.17 -10.60
C CYS A 80 -1.51 9.61 -11.96
N LYS A 81 -1.73 8.82 -13.02
CA LYS A 81 -1.28 9.14 -14.38
C LYS A 81 -1.99 10.38 -14.96
N GLN A 82 -3.26 10.56 -14.64
CA GLN A 82 -4.05 11.70 -15.12
C GLN A 82 -3.77 12.98 -14.33
N ALA A 83 -3.35 12.86 -13.07
CA ALA A 83 -3.14 14.01 -12.18
C ALA A 83 -1.86 14.79 -12.49
N TYR A 84 -0.84 14.17 -13.10
CA TYR A 84 0.47 14.80 -13.28
C TYR A 84 1.20 14.28 -14.53
N SER A 85 1.72 15.21 -15.32
CA SER A 85 2.64 14.94 -16.43
C SER A 85 4.07 14.93 -15.91
N LEU A 86 4.77 13.80 -16.10
CA LEU A 86 6.16 13.63 -15.68
C LEU A 86 7.11 14.59 -16.41
N GLY A 87 8.15 15.05 -15.72
CA GLY A 87 9.27 15.75 -16.33
C GLY A 87 10.24 14.83 -17.07
N PHE A 88 11.35 15.39 -17.56
CA PHE A 88 12.39 14.64 -18.27
C PHE A 88 13.19 13.67 -17.40
N TYR A 89 13.24 13.91 -16.08
CA TYR A 89 14.04 13.12 -15.15
C TYR A 89 13.11 12.19 -14.37
N VAL A 90 13.00 10.96 -14.85
CA VAL A 90 12.18 9.91 -14.23
C VAL A 90 13.04 8.74 -13.82
N THR A 91 12.63 8.09 -12.74
CA THR A 91 13.31 6.92 -12.19
C THR A 91 12.31 5.79 -12.01
N ILE A 92 12.75 4.56 -12.27
CA ILE A 92 12.00 3.36 -11.95
C ILE A 92 12.72 2.73 -10.77
N ASP A 93 11.99 2.46 -9.68
CA ASP A 93 12.57 1.84 -8.49
C ASP A 93 11.62 0.80 -7.87
N GLU A 94 12.22 -0.09 -7.10
CA GLU A 94 11.60 -1.17 -6.36
C GLU A 94 11.32 -0.77 -4.91
N MET A 95 10.04 -0.67 -4.56
CA MET A 95 9.58 -0.55 -3.18
C MET A 95 9.10 -1.91 -2.65
N LEU A 96 9.38 -2.15 -1.36
CA LEU A 96 8.95 -3.36 -0.66
C LEU A 96 8.16 -2.95 0.59
N GLU A 97 6.85 -3.11 0.53
CA GLU A 97 5.98 -2.81 1.67
C GLU A 97 5.98 -3.98 2.66
N ALA A 98 6.46 -3.73 3.88
CA ALA A 98 6.68 -4.78 4.86
C ALA A 98 5.37 -5.49 5.23
N PHE A 99 5.28 -6.79 4.94
CA PHE A 99 4.08 -7.56 5.21
C PHE A 99 4.41 -9.00 5.56
N ARG A 100 4.04 -9.42 6.77
CA ARG A 100 4.32 -10.78 7.29
C ARG A 100 3.12 -11.72 7.26
N GLY A 101 1.92 -11.22 6.92
CA GLY A 101 0.73 -12.04 6.83
C GLY A 101 0.80 -13.07 5.69
N ARG A 102 -0.19 -13.99 5.67
CA ARG A 102 -0.35 -14.95 4.58
C ARG A 102 -0.95 -14.23 3.37
N CYS A 103 -0.13 -13.99 2.35
CA CYS A 103 -0.56 -13.39 1.10
C CYS A 103 0.26 -14.00 -0.05
N ARG A 104 -0.40 -14.27 -1.19
CA ARG A 104 0.26 -14.81 -2.38
C ARG A 104 1.22 -13.81 -3.04
N LEU A 105 1.04 -12.52 -2.77
CA LEU A 105 1.86 -11.42 -3.32
C LEU A 105 3.14 -11.17 -2.51
N ARG A 106 3.33 -11.91 -1.41
CA ARG A 106 4.47 -11.73 -0.53
C ARG A 106 5.73 -12.28 -1.19
N GLN A 107 6.75 -11.45 -1.28
CA GLN A 107 8.07 -11.79 -1.79
C GLN A 107 9.13 -11.62 -0.72
N TYR A 108 10.25 -12.34 -0.90
CA TYR A 108 11.43 -12.24 -0.06
C TYR A 108 12.54 -11.51 -0.82
N ILE A 109 13.12 -10.48 -0.19
CA ILE A 109 14.27 -9.74 -0.73
C ILE A 109 15.32 -9.66 0.38
N ALA A 110 16.43 -10.38 0.23
CA ALA A 110 17.42 -10.55 1.30
C ALA A 110 18.07 -9.23 1.74
N ASN A 111 18.27 -8.31 0.79
CA ASN A 111 19.05 -7.08 0.96
C ASN A 111 18.22 -5.89 1.49
N LYS A 112 16.90 -6.04 1.65
CA LYS A 112 16.03 -4.97 2.21
C LYS A 112 15.89 -5.14 3.74
N PRO A 113 15.80 -4.05 4.53
CA PRO A 113 15.65 -4.12 6.00
C PRO A 113 14.46 -4.98 6.43
N ALA A 114 13.32 -4.82 5.74
CA ALA A 114 12.20 -5.73 5.86
C ALA A 114 12.33 -6.81 4.79
N LYS A 115 12.81 -8.01 5.16
CA LYS A 115 13.08 -9.08 4.19
C LYS A 115 11.83 -9.65 3.50
N TYR A 116 10.65 -9.49 4.09
CA TYR A 116 9.38 -10.03 3.59
C TYR A 116 8.37 -8.90 3.40
N GLY A 117 7.77 -8.81 2.22
CA GLY A 117 6.80 -7.78 1.91
C GLY A 117 6.12 -7.95 0.56
N ILE A 118 5.32 -6.95 0.19
CA ILE A 118 4.69 -6.85 -1.12
C ILE A 118 5.58 -5.95 -1.99
N LYS A 119 6.15 -6.52 -3.06
CA LYS A 119 7.01 -5.78 -4.00
C LYS A 119 6.18 -5.00 -5.00
N ILE A 120 6.51 -3.72 -5.17
CA ILE A 120 5.86 -2.81 -6.11
C ILE A 120 6.95 -2.04 -6.86
N TYR A 121 6.80 -1.92 -8.17
CA TYR A 121 7.61 -1.03 -9.00
C TYR A 121 6.90 0.32 -9.13
N GLY A 122 7.63 1.42 -8.91
CA GLY A 122 7.12 2.78 -9.06
C GLY A 122 7.88 3.53 -10.15
N LEU A 123 7.15 4.29 -10.99
CA LEU A 123 7.73 5.29 -11.88
C LEU A 123 7.58 6.66 -11.21
N VAL A 124 8.70 7.25 -10.82
CA VAL A 124 8.76 8.45 -9.97
C VAL A 124 9.52 9.57 -10.68
N ASP A 125 8.97 10.78 -10.62
CA ASP A 125 9.65 12.00 -11.06
C ASP A 125 10.76 12.37 -10.06
N ALA A 126 11.98 12.54 -10.54
CA ALA A 126 13.15 12.82 -9.70
C ALA A 126 13.13 14.21 -9.05
N ARG A 127 12.38 15.17 -9.59
CA ARG A 127 12.32 16.55 -9.07
C ARG A 127 11.19 16.76 -8.09
N THR A 128 10.02 16.21 -8.38
CA THR A 128 8.81 16.39 -7.55
C THR A 128 8.56 15.22 -6.61
N PHE A 129 9.29 14.11 -6.78
CA PHE A 129 9.06 12.84 -6.09
C PHE A 129 7.65 12.29 -6.31
N PHE A 130 6.96 12.74 -7.36
CA PHE A 130 5.62 12.30 -7.68
C PHE A 130 5.66 10.92 -8.34
N THR A 131 4.86 9.98 -7.82
CA THR A 131 4.75 8.65 -8.41
C THR A 131 3.58 8.60 -9.39
N SER A 132 3.89 8.50 -10.69
CA SER A 132 2.87 8.50 -11.75
C SER A 132 2.31 7.10 -12.03
N ASN A 133 3.16 6.07 -11.98
CA ASN A 133 2.75 4.70 -12.26
C ASN A 133 3.22 3.75 -11.16
N LEU A 134 2.39 2.77 -10.82
CA LEU A 134 2.72 1.72 -9.87
C LEU A 134 2.32 0.36 -10.45
N ARG A 135 3.19 -0.63 -10.28
CA ARG A 135 2.92 -2.00 -10.74
C ARG A 135 3.38 -3.01 -9.69
N GLY A 136 2.43 -3.74 -9.10
CA GLY A 136 2.77 -4.87 -8.23
C GLY A 136 3.12 -6.11 -9.05
N VAL A 137 4.16 -6.83 -8.64
CA VAL A 137 4.78 -7.93 -9.43
C VAL A 137 3.80 -9.06 -9.75
N SER A 138 2.83 -9.27 -8.88
CA SER A 138 1.80 -10.32 -8.99
C SER A 138 0.51 -9.89 -9.70
N PHE A 139 0.38 -8.64 -10.12
CA PHE A 139 -0.77 -8.16 -10.91
C PHE A 139 -0.54 -8.28 -12.42
N SER A 140 0.68 -8.66 -12.83
CA SER A 140 0.97 -9.00 -14.20
C SER A 140 0.72 -10.49 -14.42
N SER A 141 -0.26 -10.84 -15.23
CA SER A 141 -0.23 -12.10 -15.97
C SER A 141 1.14 -12.20 -16.69
N ARG A 142 1.87 -13.30 -16.44
CA ARG A 142 3.03 -13.83 -17.20
C ARG A 142 3.92 -12.79 -17.89
N GLY A 143 5.11 -12.50 -17.36
CA GLY A 143 6.14 -11.84 -18.19
C GLY A 143 7.41 -11.31 -17.53
N PHE A 144 7.49 -11.17 -16.20
CA PHE A 144 8.62 -10.47 -15.56
C PHE A 144 9.44 -11.32 -14.59
N GLN A 145 9.48 -12.64 -14.79
CA GLN A 145 10.38 -13.51 -14.01
C GLN A 145 11.76 -13.71 -14.65
N ASN A 146 12.01 -13.18 -15.86
CA ASN A 146 13.24 -13.49 -16.61
C ASN A 146 14.24 -12.32 -16.76
N GLU A 147 13.96 -11.10 -16.30
CA GLU A 147 14.89 -9.97 -16.48
C GLU A 147 15.73 -9.64 -15.24
N THR A 148 15.42 -10.20 -14.07
CA THR A 148 16.20 -9.95 -12.84
C THR A 148 17.60 -10.60 -12.81
N SER A 149 18.03 -11.32 -13.85
CA SER A 149 19.38 -11.87 -13.95
C SER A 149 20.36 -11.05 -14.78
N GLU A 150 19.92 -9.98 -15.47
CA GLU A 150 20.79 -9.21 -16.36
C GLU A 150 21.28 -7.88 -15.76
N GLU A 151 20.57 -7.28 -14.79
CA GLU A 151 21.01 -6.02 -14.15
C GLU A 151 22.22 -6.18 -13.19
N GLU A 152 22.58 -7.39 -12.78
CA GLU A 152 23.80 -7.64 -11.98
C GLU A 152 25.10 -7.57 -12.82
N THR A 153 25.03 -7.42 -14.14
CA THR A 153 26.22 -7.40 -15.01
C THR A 153 26.71 -6.00 -15.42
N PHE A 154 26.03 -4.92 -15.03
CA PHE A 154 26.43 -3.55 -15.42
C PHE A 154 27.06 -2.71 -14.28
N SER A 155 27.47 -3.35 -13.18
CA SER A 155 28.17 -2.69 -12.08
C SER A 155 29.42 -3.44 -11.60
N SER A 156 30.21 -3.96 -12.55
CA SER A 156 31.58 -4.45 -12.33
C SER A 156 32.58 -3.63 -13.14
#